data_AF-A0A2W2BE53-F1
#
_entry.id   AF-A0A2W2BE53-F1
#
_cell.length_a   1.000
_cell.length_b   1.000
_cell.length_c   1.000
_cell.angle_alpha   90.00
_cell.angle_beta   90.00
_cell.angle_gamma   90.00
#
_symmetry.space_group_name_H-M   'P 1'
#
loop_
_entity.id
_entity.type
_entity.pdbx_description
1 polymer ?
#
loop_
_entity_poly.entity_id
_entity_poly.type
_entity_poly.pdbx_seq_one_letter_code
_entity_poly.pdbx_strand_id
1 'polypeptide(L)'
;MASPLTMYVQIKQDAVSQELAEKAVANFTQGVQAGLDAAEIVHYATLALVPNPATTPGTPASGYMGLLLMTDFDLAMNPYLETFWNAGGGIKTAIQGIALIAYNPVPPINTLTDFQNFINSVNLTPAPTSGNWTNFYQAYNLTVKQINAD
;
A
#
# COMPACT_ATOMS: atom_id res chain seq x y z
N MET A 1 6.00 -12.78 12.97
CA MET A 1 4.52 -12.86 12.92
C MET A 1 4.08 -11.85 11.91
N ALA A 2 3.39 -12.31 10.87
CA ALA A 2 3.08 -11.48 9.74
C ALA A 2 2.05 -10.40 10.13
N SER A 3 2.20 -9.18 9.63
CA SER A 3 1.32 -8.04 9.87
C SER A 3 0.83 -7.49 8.54
N PRO A 4 -0.44 -7.73 8.18
CA PRO A 4 -0.98 -7.24 6.91
C PRO A 4 -1.13 -5.72 6.91
N LEU A 5 -0.98 -5.12 5.74
CA LEU A 5 -1.37 -3.74 5.42
C LEU A 5 -2.20 -3.76 4.14
N THR A 6 -3.42 -3.26 4.25
CA THR A 6 -4.34 -3.07 3.13
C THR A 6 -4.73 -1.61 3.12
N MET A 7 -4.25 -0.83 2.15
CA MET A 7 -4.63 0.57 1.99
C MET A 7 -5.63 0.73 0.86
N TYR A 8 -6.69 1.50 1.09
CA TYR A 8 -7.60 1.92 0.03
C TYR A 8 -7.62 3.44 -0.07
N VAL A 9 -7.30 3.95 -1.26
CA VAL A 9 -7.31 5.38 -1.56
C VAL A 9 -8.29 5.63 -2.68
N GLN A 10 -9.37 6.35 -2.39
CA GLN A 10 -10.24 6.88 -3.43
C GLN A 10 -9.48 7.90 -4.26
N ILE A 11 -9.55 7.82 -5.59
CA ILE A 11 -8.80 8.71 -6.48
C ILE A 11 -9.70 9.79 -7.09
N LYS A 12 -9.11 10.95 -7.40
CA LYS A 12 -9.79 12.00 -8.16
C LYS A 12 -10.19 11.45 -9.53
N GLN A 13 -11.33 11.93 -10.02
CA GLN A 13 -11.91 11.46 -11.29
C GLN A 13 -11.48 12.31 -12.50
N ASP A 14 -10.57 13.26 -12.31
CA ASP A 14 -9.98 14.01 -13.43
C ASP A 14 -9.01 13.14 -14.24
N ALA A 15 -8.85 13.45 -15.53
CA ALA A 15 -8.08 12.65 -16.46
C ALA A 15 -6.61 12.46 -16.04
N VAL A 16 -6.00 13.49 -15.43
CA VAL A 16 -4.59 13.44 -15.00
C VAL A 16 -4.44 12.43 -13.86
N SER A 17 -5.32 12.47 -12.87
CA SER A 17 -5.27 11.54 -11.73
C SER A 17 -5.53 10.10 -12.16
N GLN A 18 -6.44 9.86 -13.10
CA GLN A 18 -6.71 8.53 -13.65
C GLN A 18 -5.48 7.96 -14.39
N GLU A 19 -4.86 8.75 -15.27
CA GLU A 19 -3.65 8.36 -16.00
C GLU A 19 -2.47 8.07 -15.04
N LEU A 20 -2.31 8.90 -14.01
CA LEU A 20 -1.29 8.69 -12.99
C LEU A 20 -1.54 7.41 -12.18
N ALA A 21 -2.80 7.06 -11.88
CA ALA A 21 -3.14 5.82 -11.20
C ALA A 21 -2.77 4.58 -12.03
N GLU A 22 -3.07 4.60 -13.33
CA GLU A 22 -2.67 3.53 -14.26
C GLU A 22 -1.15 3.38 -14.34
N LYS A 23 -0.44 4.50 -14.47
CA LYS A 23 1.04 4.50 -14.45
C LYS A 23 1.59 3.99 -13.13
N ALA A 24 0.97 4.33 -12.00
CA ALA A 24 1.40 3.85 -10.69
C ALA A 24 1.35 2.33 -10.61
N VAL A 25 0.24 1.71 -11.07
CA VAL A 25 0.13 0.24 -11.10
C VAL A 25 1.10 -0.38 -12.10
N ALA A 26 1.21 0.17 -13.31
CA ALA A 26 2.09 -0.36 -14.35
C ALA A 26 3.58 -0.36 -13.94
N ASN A 27 4.00 0.60 -13.11
CA ASN A 27 5.40 0.76 -12.70
C ASN A 27 5.65 0.36 -11.24
N PHE A 28 4.65 -0.14 -10.52
CA PHE A 28 4.72 -0.34 -9.07
C PHE A 28 5.92 -1.19 -8.67
N THR A 29 6.01 -2.43 -9.18
CA THR A 29 7.09 -3.37 -8.83
C THR A 29 8.46 -2.78 -9.13
N GLN A 30 8.66 -2.21 -10.33
CA GLN A 30 9.93 -1.60 -10.70
C GLN A 30 10.33 -0.43 -9.76
N GLY A 31 9.35 0.35 -9.29
CA GLY A 31 9.58 1.50 -8.43
C GLY A 31 9.91 1.16 -6.97
N VAL A 32 9.44 0.01 -6.46
CA VAL A 32 9.59 -0.34 -5.04
C VAL A 32 10.50 -1.53 -4.77
N GLN A 33 10.74 -2.41 -5.76
CA GLN A 33 11.42 -3.69 -5.57
C GLN A 33 12.76 -3.55 -4.85
N ALA A 34 13.65 -2.67 -5.32
CA ALA A 34 14.97 -2.51 -4.69
C ALA A 34 14.88 -2.14 -3.19
N GLY A 35 13.88 -1.32 -2.82
CA GLY A 35 13.65 -0.94 -1.42
C GLY A 35 13.02 -2.05 -0.59
N LEU A 36 12.12 -2.86 -1.18
CA LEU A 36 11.50 -4.00 -0.52
C LEU A 36 12.49 -5.16 -0.32
N ASP A 37 13.28 -5.47 -1.35
CA ASP A 37 14.30 -6.52 -1.34
C ASP A 37 15.37 -6.20 -0.29
N ALA A 38 15.85 -4.95 -0.24
CA ALA A 38 16.84 -4.52 0.75
C ALA A 38 16.30 -4.57 2.20
N ALA A 39 14.98 -4.47 2.38
CA ALA A 39 14.38 -4.53 3.70
C ALA A 39 14.26 -5.96 4.23
N GLU A 40 14.16 -6.98 3.36
CA GLU A 40 14.04 -8.40 3.70
C GLU A 40 12.95 -8.70 4.76
N ILE A 41 11.82 -8.00 4.67
CA ILE A 41 10.73 -8.09 5.65
C ILE A 41 9.34 -8.17 5.01
N VAL A 42 9.26 -8.09 3.67
CA VAL A 42 8.00 -8.07 2.92
C VAL A 42 7.80 -9.39 2.21
N HIS A 43 6.73 -10.11 2.55
CA HIS A 43 6.40 -11.38 1.89
C HIS A 43 5.85 -11.17 0.47
N TYR A 44 5.02 -10.14 0.30
CA TYR A 44 4.50 -9.69 -0.98
C TYR A 44 4.03 -8.24 -0.87
N ALA A 45 4.01 -7.54 -2.01
CA ALA A 45 3.33 -6.26 -2.15
C ALA A 45 2.64 -6.22 -3.53
N THR A 46 1.41 -5.71 -3.57
CA THR A 46 0.65 -5.57 -4.81
C THR A 46 -0.17 -4.29 -4.80
N LEU A 47 -0.28 -3.65 -5.97
CA LEU A 47 -1.03 -2.45 -6.20
C LEU A 47 -2.07 -2.73 -7.28
N ALA A 48 -3.33 -2.47 -6.99
CA ALA A 48 -4.44 -2.72 -7.91
C ALA A 48 -5.32 -1.47 -8.05
N LEU A 49 -5.94 -1.32 -9.23
CA LEU A 49 -6.99 -0.34 -9.44
C LEU A 49 -8.35 -0.95 -9.14
N VAL A 50 -9.18 -0.19 -8.44
CA VAL A 50 -10.57 -0.55 -8.17
C VAL A 50 -11.43 0.17 -9.21
N PRO A 51 -12.11 -0.55 -10.12
CA PRO A 51 -12.91 0.07 -11.18
C PRO A 51 -14.09 0.83 -10.58
N ASN A 52 -14.55 1.88 -11.25
CA ASN A 52 -15.85 2.49 -10.92
C ASN A 52 -16.97 1.44 -11.06
N PRO A 53 -18.10 1.57 -10.33
CA PRO A 53 -19.24 0.71 -10.59
C PRO A 53 -19.78 0.95 -12.01
N ALA A 54 -20.20 -0.12 -12.69
CA ALA A 54 -20.94 0.03 -13.93
C ALA A 54 -22.26 0.77 -13.67
N THR A 55 -22.55 1.80 -14.46
CA THR A 55 -23.81 2.56 -14.34
C THR A 55 -24.98 1.85 -15.00
N THR A 56 -24.71 0.89 -15.90
CA THR A 56 -25.70 0.05 -16.58
C THR A 56 -25.30 -1.42 -16.47
N PRO A 57 -26.21 -2.34 -16.11
CA PRO A 57 -25.92 -3.77 -16.13
C PRO A 57 -25.43 -4.23 -17.51
N GLY A 58 -24.32 -4.95 -17.56
CA GLY A 58 -23.74 -5.46 -18.81
C GLY A 58 -22.83 -4.49 -19.57
N THR A 59 -22.63 -3.25 -19.08
CA THR A 59 -21.63 -2.33 -19.64
C THR A 59 -20.34 -2.35 -18.82
N PRO A 60 -19.15 -2.25 -19.44
CA PRO A 60 -17.90 -2.10 -18.70
C PRO A 60 -17.90 -0.85 -17.82
N ALA A 61 -17.22 -0.95 -16.68
CA ALA A 61 -16.87 0.22 -15.88
C ALA A 61 -15.99 1.19 -16.68
N SER A 62 -16.14 2.48 -16.43
CA SER A 62 -15.26 3.51 -16.99
C SER A 62 -14.45 4.17 -15.88
N GLY A 63 -13.13 4.13 -16.00
CA GLY A 63 -12.20 4.66 -15.01
C GLY A 63 -12.21 3.88 -13.69
N TYR A 64 -11.51 4.43 -12.70
CA TYR A 64 -11.26 3.78 -11.43
C TYR A 64 -11.72 4.66 -10.27
N MET A 65 -12.41 4.04 -9.31
CA MET A 65 -12.85 4.71 -8.09
C MET A 65 -11.68 4.91 -7.11
N GLY A 66 -10.71 4.00 -7.14
CA GLY A 66 -9.65 3.99 -6.15
C GLY A 66 -8.51 3.06 -6.51
N LEU A 67 -7.55 3.04 -5.60
CA LEU A 67 -6.36 2.21 -5.66
C LEU A 67 -6.22 1.45 -4.34
N LEU A 68 -5.84 0.18 -4.46
CA LEU A 68 -5.71 -0.76 -3.36
C LEU A 68 -4.25 -1.24 -3.29
N LEU A 69 -3.55 -0.92 -2.20
CA LEU A 69 -2.24 -1.51 -1.88
C LEU A 69 -2.47 -2.65 -0.88
N MET A 70 -1.94 -3.82 -1.16
CA MET A 70 -1.93 -4.95 -0.22
C MET A 70 -0.50 -5.45 -0.05
N THR A 71 -0.07 -5.60 1.19
CA THR A 71 1.28 -6.09 1.54
C THR A 71 1.27 -6.77 2.90
N ASP A 72 2.28 -7.59 3.16
CA ASP A 72 2.43 -8.29 4.44
C ASP A 72 3.88 -8.25 4.94
N PHE A 73 4.06 -8.04 6.25
CA PHE A 73 5.35 -7.78 6.91
C PHE A 73 5.68 -8.76 8.03
N ASP A 74 6.94 -9.08 8.28
CA ASP A 74 7.37 -10.05 9.32
C ASP A 74 7.03 -9.71 10.80
N LEU A 75 6.74 -8.45 11.12
CA LEU A 75 6.47 -7.89 12.47
C LEU A 75 5.49 -6.69 12.37
N ALA A 76 5.28 -5.98 13.48
CA ALA A 76 4.40 -4.82 13.53
C ALA A 76 4.74 -3.75 12.46
N MET A 77 3.71 -3.23 11.80
CA MET A 77 3.83 -2.30 10.68
C MET A 77 4.58 -1.00 11.01
N ASN A 78 4.29 -0.36 12.14
CA ASN A 78 4.79 1.00 12.43
C ASN A 78 6.32 1.12 12.47
N PRO A 79 7.07 0.21 13.14
CA PRO A 79 8.53 0.16 13.02
C PRO A 79 9.05 0.05 11.58
N TYR A 80 8.31 -0.58 10.68
CA TYR A 80 8.70 -0.72 9.27
C TYR A 80 8.40 0.51 8.42
N LEU A 81 7.38 1.28 8.78
CA LEU A 81 7.15 2.56 8.11
C LEU A 81 8.36 3.48 8.26
N GLU A 82 9.06 3.41 9.39
CA GLU A 82 10.35 4.09 9.58
C GLU A 82 11.46 3.49 8.71
N THR A 83 11.55 2.16 8.61
CA THR A 83 12.50 1.50 7.70
C THR A 83 12.27 1.95 6.25
N PHE A 84 11.04 1.94 5.74
CA PHE A 84 10.73 2.37 4.38
C PHE A 84 10.96 3.86 4.15
N TRP A 85 10.69 4.68 5.17
CA TRP A 85 10.98 6.11 5.14
C TRP A 85 12.48 6.37 4.96
N ASN A 86 13.33 5.57 5.64
CA ASN A 86 14.78 5.74 5.63
C ASN A 86 15.49 4.98 4.49
N ALA A 87 14.96 3.86 4.03
CA ALA A 87 15.61 2.93 3.10
C ALA A 87 15.63 3.39 1.64
N GLY A 88 14.89 4.44 1.27
CA GLY A 88 15.08 5.07 -0.04
C GLY A 88 13.91 5.87 -0.58
N GLY A 89 14.18 6.62 -1.64
CA GLY A 89 13.20 7.48 -2.31
C GLY A 89 12.03 6.72 -2.95
N GLY A 90 12.23 5.47 -3.41
CA GLY A 90 11.22 4.73 -4.20
C GLY A 90 9.87 4.55 -3.49
N ILE A 91 9.87 3.96 -2.29
CA ILE A 91 8.64 3.72 -1.52
C ILE A 91 8.03 5.05 -1.07
N LYS A 92 8.85 6.00 -0.59
CA LYS A 92 8.40 7.33 -0.21
C LYS A 92 7.72 8.05 -1.38
N THR A 93 8.33 8.04 -2.57
CA THR A 93 7.80 8.64 -3.79
C THR A 93 6.53 7.93 -4.26
N ALA A 94 6.46 6.59 -4.15
CA ALA A 94 5.25 5.84 -4.48
C ALA A 94 4.06 6.27 -3.59
N ILE A 95 4.26 6.35 -2.28
CA ILE A 95 3.22 6.78 -1.32
C ILE A 95 2.85 8.25 -1.51
N GLN A 96 3.83 9.14 -1.76
CA GLN A 96 3.55 10.54 -2.10
C GLN A 96 2.75 10.67 -3.41
N GLY A 97 3.06 9.84 -4.41
CA GLY A 97 2.31 9.78 -5.67
C GLY A 97 0.87 9.34 -5.47
N ILE A 98 0.64 8.32 -4.63
CA ILE A 98 -0.72 7.87 -4.25
C ILE A 98 -1.47 9.00 -3.51
N ALA A 99 -0.83 9.69 -2.58
CA ALA A 99 -1.43 10.81 -1.86
C ALA A 99 -1.81 11.98 -2.79
N LEU A 100 -1.01 12.26 -3.83
CA LEU A 100 -1.25 13.34 -4.79
C LEU A 100 -2.55 13.15 -5.59
N ILE A 101 -2.87 11.90 -5.94
CA ILE A 101 -4.06 11.54 -6.73
C ILE A 101 -5.29 11.24 -5.87
N ALA A 102 -5.16 11.28 -4.55
CA ALA A 102 -6.25 11.02 -3.61
C ALA A 102 -7.39 12.04 -3.78
N TYR A 103 -8.63 11.57 -3.76
CA TYR A 103 -9.84 12.40 -3.88
C TYR A 103 -9.91 13.44 -2.77
N ASN A 104 -9.74 13.00 -1.52
CA ASN A 104 -9.65 13.89 -0.38
C ASN A 104 -8.26 14.52 -0.34
N PRO A 105 -8.14 15.85 -0.15
CA PRO A 105 -6.85 16.50 -0.02
C PRO A 105 -6.02 15.89 1.12
N VAL A 106 -4.82 15.41 0.78
CA VAL A 106 -3.85 14.90 1.75
C VAL A 106 -2.82 16.00 2.01
N PRO A 107 -2.51 16.33 3.27
CA PRO A 107 -1.40 17.23 3.59
C PRO A 107 -0.08 16.73 2.98
N PRO A 108 0.87 17.63 2.62
CA PRO A 108 2.16 17.20 2.11
C PRO A 108 2.89 16.26 3.07
N ILE A 109 3.34 15.11 2.56
CA ILE A 109 4.07 14.10 3.34
C ILE A 109 5.55 14.48 3.37
N ASN A 110 5.97 15.25 4.39
CA ASN A 110 7.32 15.78 4.52
C ASN A 110 8.13 15.10 5.63
N THR A 111 7.46 14.58 6.64
CA THR A 111 8.06 13.91 7.80
C THR A 111 7.61 12.45 7.91
N LEU A 112 8.34 11.67 8.71
CA LEU A 112 7.93 10.29 9.06
C LEU A 112 6.53 10.28 9.69
N THR A 113 6.23 11.25 10.55
CA THR A 113 4.91 11.39 11.18
C THR A 113 3.82 11.61 10.14
N ASP A 114 4.04 12.48 9.13
CA ASP A 114 3.07 12.69 8.06
C ASP A 114 2.84 11.40 7.25
N PHE A 115 3.91 10.65 6.99
CA PHE A 115 3.85 9.38 6.26
C PHE A 115 3.05 8.33 7.02
N GLN A 116 3.33 8.17 8.32
CA GLN A 116 2.60 7.28 9.20
C GLN A 116 1.12 7.68 9.33
N ASN A 117 0.83 8.98 9.49
CA ASN A 117 -0.53 9.49 9.57
C ASN A 117 -1.33 9.22 8.29
N PHE A 118 -0.72 9.46 7.13
CA PHE A 118 -1.35 9.15 5.85
C PHE A 118 -1.68 7.66 5.76
N ILE A 119 -0.70 6.77 5.94
CA ILE A 119 -0.90 5.31 5.86
C ILE A 119 -2.00 4.88 6.82
N ASN A 120 -1.96 5.32 8.08
CA ASN A 120 -2.96 4.96 9.08
C ASN A 120 -4.37 5.47 8.72
N SER A 121 -4.49 6.61 8.05
CA SER A 121 -5.80 7.14 7.64
C SER A 121 -6.47 6.36 6.51
N VAL A 122 -5.69 5.63 5.71
CA VAL A 122 -6.17 4.86 4.55
C VAL A 122 -6.05 3.36 4.75
N ASN A 123 -5.51 2.92 5.89
CA ASN A 123 -5.35 1.52 6.24
C ASN A 123 -6.70 0.90 6.64
N LEU A 124 -7.12 -0.12 5.91
CA LEU A 124 -8.30 -0.93 6.17
C LEU A 124 -8.03 -2.11 7.11
N THR A 125 -6.76 -2.39 7.40
CA THR A 125 -6.36 -3.50 8.24
C THR A 125 -6.60 -3.14 9.73
N PRO A 126 -7.52 -3.85 10.43
CA PRO A 126 -7.96 -3.43 11.77
C PRO A 126 -6.88 -3.68 12.82
N ALA A 127 -6.42 -2.65 13.54
CA ALA A 127 -5.42 -2.83 14.59
C ALA A 127 -5.79 -3.98 15.56
N PRO A 128 -4.84 -4.87 15.91
CA PRO A 128 -5.15 -6.03 16.72
C PRO A 128 -5.49 -5.56 18.14
N THR A 129 -6.71 -5.83 18.61
CA THR A 129 -7.21 -5.38 19.93
C THR A 129 -6.50 -6.06 21.11
N SER A 130 -5.74 -7.13 20.88
CA SER A 130 -5.00 -7.86 21.91
C SER A 130 -3.76 -8.60 21.37
N GLY A 131 -3.15 -8.10 20.29
CA GLY A 131 -2.10 -8.82 19.55
C GLY A 131 -2.62 -10.00 18.70
N ASN A 132 -3.92 -10.28 18.74
CA ASN A 132 -4.58 -11.30 17.91
C ASN A 132 -5.42 -10.64 16.83
N TRP A 133 -5.10 -10.96 15.58
CA TRP A 133 -5.89 -10.61 14.41
C TRP A 133 -7.00 -11.64 14.24
N THR A 134 -8.27 -11.26 14.40
CA THR A 134 -9.39 -12.20 14.30
C THR A 134 -9.80 -12.49 12.85
N ASN A 135 -9.37 -11.65 11.91
CA ASN A 135 -9.69 -11.74 10.48
C ASN A 135 -8.44 -11.97 9.60
N PHE A 136 -7.37 -12.50 10.18
CA PHE A 136 -6.13 -12.81 9.48
C PHE A 136 -5.76 -14.28 9.67
N TYR A 137 -5.50 -14.98 8.57
CA TYR A 137 -4.99 -16.34 8.58
C TYR A 137 -3.53 -16.33 8.09
N GLN A 138 -2.63 -16.91 8.89
CA GLN A 138 -1.22 -17.03 8.57
C GLN A 138 -0.84 -18.51 8.45
N ALA A 139 -0.47 -18.96 7.25
CA ALA A 139 -0.13 -20.36 6.98
C ALA A 139 1.28 -20.74 7.46
N TYR A 140 2.22 -19.80 7.42
CA TYR A 140 3.64 -20.00 7.76
C TYR A 140 4.08 -18.95 8.78
N ASN A 141 4.92 -19.34 9.74
CA ASN A 141 5.37 -18.46 10.83
C ASN A 141 6.81 -17.95 10.64
N LEU A 142 7.48 -18.34 9.56
CA LEU A 142 8.83 -17.92 9.23
C LEU A 142 8.85 -16.48 8.73
N THR A 143 9.93 -15.77 9.05
CA THR A 143 10.22 -14.46 8.48
C THR A 143 10.77 -14.58 7.06
N VAL A 144 10.73 -13.51 6.26
CA VAL A 144 11.38 -13.46 4.94
C VAL A 144 12.86 -13.82 5.03
N LYS A 145 13.56 -13.32 6.04
CA LYS A 145 14.97 -13.69 6.29
C LYS A 145 15.17 -15.18 6.56
N GLN A 146 14.27 -15.81 7.30
CA GLN A 146 14.34 -17.24 7.56
C GLN A 146 14.10 -18.05 6.28
N ILE A 147 13.12 -17.62 5.47
CA ILE A 147 12.82 -18.25 4.18
C ILE A 147 14.01 -18.14 3.22
N ASN A 148 14.71 -17.00 3.18
CA ASN A 148 15.84 -16.78 2.28
C ASN A 148 17.14 -17.49 2.73
N ALA A 149 17.21 -17.96 3.98
CA ALA A 149 18.38 -18.63 4.55
C ALA A 149 18.33 -20.16 4.37
N ASP A 150 17.18 -20.71 3.97
CA ASP A 150 16.96 -22.13 3.67
C ASP A 150 17.22 -22.45 2.18
#